data_AF-A0AA86Q2W4-F1
#
_entry.id   AF-A0AA86Q2W4-F1
#
_cell.length_a   1.000
_cell.length_b   1.000
_cell.length_c   1.000
_cell.angle_alpha   90.00
_cell.angle_beta   90.00
_cell.angle_gamma   90.00
#
_symmetry.space_group_name_H-M   'P 1'
#
loop_
_entity.id
_entity.type
_entity.pdbx_description
1 polymer ?
#
loop_
_entity_poly.entity_id
_entity_poly.type
_entity_poly.pdbx_seq_one_letter_code
_entity_poly.pdbx_strand_id
1 'polypeptide(L)'
;MEQNFTMLQQIHQYVHKINIIKTKCIRVQRDRWSNEEDAILFDGVRIYGNHDYDALAALIVSKTSSQVYQRLRYLRDTLNSFTPQIALQQQ
;
A
#
# COMPACT_ATOMS: atom_id res chain seq x y z
N MET A 1 -46.73 -12.35 -22.71
CA MET A 1 -46.13 -11.00 -22.77
C MET A 1 -45.29 -10.64 -21.54
N GLU A 2 -45.42 -11.35 -20.41
CA GLU A 2 -44.67 -11.05 -19.17
C GLU A 2 -43.23 -11.59 -19.14
N GLN A 3 -42.91 -12.60 -19.95
CA GLN A 3 -41.58 -13.25 -20.01
C GLN A 3 -40.46 -12.30 -20.48
N ASN A 4 -40.77 -11.34 -21.36
CA ASN A 4 -39.78 -10.38 -21.85
C ASN A 4 -39.39 -9.35 -20.78
N PHE A 5 -40.32 -9.03 -19.87
CA PHE A 5 -40.08 -8.07 -18.80
C PHE A 5 -39.20 -8.68 -17.70
N THR A 6 -39.48 -9.93 -17.30
CA THR A 6 -38.66 -10.65 -16.30
C THR A 6 -37.26 -10.91 -16.83
N MET A 7 -37.11 -11.22 -18.13
CA MET A 7 -35.82 -11.42 -18.77
C MET A 7 -34.96 -10.14 -18.77
N LEU A 8 -35.56 -8.99 -19.10
CA LEU A 8 -34.86 -7.70 -19.08
C LEU A 8 -34.47 -7.28 -17.66
N GLN A 9 -35.32 -7.53 -16.66
CA GLN A 9 -35.02 -7.27 -15.25
C GLN A 9 -33.83 -8.12 -14.76
N GLN A 10 -33.78 -9.40 -15.16
CA GLN A 10 -32.67 -10.30 -14.80
C GLN A 10 -31.35 -9.84 -15.42
N ILE A 11 -31.35 -9.40 -16.69
CA ILE A 11 -30.17 -8.87 -17.36
C ILE A 11 -29.67 -7.60 -16.67
N HIS A 12 -30.57 -6.67 -16.35
CA HIS A 12 -30.20 -5.43 -15.64
C HIS A 12 -29.60 -5.72 -14.26
N GLN A 13 -30.19 -6.66 -13.51
CA GLN A 13 -29.67 -7.10 -12.22
C GLN A 13 -28.26 -7.71 -12.35
N TYR A 14 -28.02 -8.51 -13.40
CA TYR A 14 -26.73 -9.15 -13.65
C TYR A 14 -25.64 -8.13 -14.03
N VAL A 15 -25.95 -7.21 -14.94
CA VAL A 15 -25.04 -6.12 -15.34
C VAL A 15 -24.71 -5.23 -14.13
N HIS A 16 -25.70 -4.90 -13.30
CA HIS A 16 -25.47 -4.12 -12.09
C HIS A 16 -24.53 -4.84 -11.11
N LYS A 17 -24.71 -6.15 -10.89
CA LYS A 17 -23.81 -6.96 -10.04
C LYS A 17 -22.37 -6.96 -10.57
N ILE A 18 -22.18 -7.13 -11.88
CA ILE A 18 -20.85 -7.06 -12.52
C ILE A 18 -20.23 -5.69 -12.32
N ASN A 19 -20.99 -4.61 -12.54
CA ASN A 19 -20.50 -3.26 -12.37
C ASN A 19 -20.16 -2.96 -10.90
N ILE A 20 -20.97 -3.44 -9.94
CA ILE A 20 -20.63 -3.36 -8.51
C ILE A 20 -19.32 -4.10 -8.22
N ILE A 21 -19.13 -5.32 -8.74
CA ILE A 21 -17.89 -6.08 -8.49
C ILE A 21 -16.68 -5.36 -9.09
N LYS A 22 -16.79 -4.87 -10.34
CA LYS A 22 -15.75 -4.09 -11.02
C LYS A 22 -15.42 -2.77 -10.31
N THR A 23 -16.42 -2.12 -9.69
CA THR A 23 -16.25 -0.82 -9.01
C THR A 23 -15.87 -0.95 -7.53
N LYS A 24 -16.28 -2.04 -6.86
CA LYS A 24 -16.00 -2.32 -5.45
C LYS A 24 -14.63 -2.98 -5.24
N CYS A 25 -14.18 -3.81 -6.18
CA CYS A 25 -12.87 -4.45 -6.16
C CYS A 25 -11.83 -3.60 -6.92
N ILE A 26 -11.43 -2.44 -6.38
CA ILE A 26 -10.15 -1.79 -6.80
C ILE A 26 -9.58 -0.81 -5.76
N ARG A 27 -10.21 -0.63 -4.59
CA ARG A 27 -9.47 -0.21 -3.40
C ARG A 27 -8.70 -1.40 -2.85
N VAL A 28 -7.84 -1.96 -3.71
CA VAL A 28 -6.75 -2.84 -3.31
C VAL A 28 -6.07 -2.12 -2.16
N GLN A 29 -5.84 -2.87 -1.10
CA GLN A 29 -5.06 -2.52 0.08
C GLN A 29 -3.61 -2.16 -0.31
N ARG A 30 -3.40 -1.16 -1.18
CA ARG A 30 -2.09 -0.75 -1.71
C ARG A 30 -1.33 0.14 -0.75
N ASP A 31 -2.00 0.62 0.30
CA ASP A 31 -1.48 1.66 1.20
C ASP A 31 -1.18 1.17 2.62
N ARG A 32 -1.45 -0.11 2.96
CA ARG A 32 -1.02 -0.64 4.26
C ARG A 32 0.36 -1.24 4.12
N TRP A 33 1.34 -0.52 4.66
CA TRP A 33 2.65 -1.08 5.00
C TRP A 33 2.50 -1.99 6.21
N SER A 34 2.96 -3.22 6.11
CA SER A 34 3.03 -4.12 7.26
C SER A 34 4.36 -3.97 8.00
N ASN A 35 4.41 -4.43 9.25
CA ASN A 35 5.64 -4.39 10.05
C ASN A 35 6.75 -5.25 9.42
N GLU A 36 6.38 -6.34 8.74
CA GLU A 36 7.31 -7.20 8.02
C GLU A 36 7.90 -6.50 6.80
N GLU A 37 7.08 -5.75 6.05
CA GLU A 37 7.55 -4.93 4.92
C GLU A 37 8.49 -3.81 5.39
N ASP A 38 8.19 -3.17 6.52
CA ASP A 38 9.09 -2.18 7.12
C ASP A 38 10.41 -2.81 7.58
N ALA A 39 10.39 -4.02 8.15
CA ALA A 39 11.61 -4.73 8.56
C ALA A 39 12.51 -5.05 7.36
N ILE A 40 11.94 -5.58 6.27
CA ILE A 40 12.65 -5.81 5.01
C ILE A 40 13.22 -4.50 4.47
N LEU A 41 12.48 -3.41 4.59
CA LEU A 41 12.92 -2.10 4.16
C LEU A 41 14.11 -1.57 4.97
N PHE A 42 14.10 -1.74 6.30
CA PHE A 42 15.23 -1.37 7.16
C PHE A 42 16.48 -2.22 6.87
N ASP A 43 16.31 -3.53 6.70
CA ASP A 43 17.40 -4.43 6.34
C ASP A 43 17.97 -4.08 4.96
N GLY A 44 17.11 -3.79 4.00
CA GLY A 44 17.49 -3.32 2.66
C GLY A 44 18.28 -2.02 2.71
N VAL A 45 17.81 -1.01 3.47
CA VAL A 45 18.52 0.26 3.63
C VAL A 45 19.90 0.06 4.29
N ARG A 46 20.05 -0.92 5.19
CA ARG A 46 21.35 -1.26 5.78
C ARG A 46 22.32 -1.87 4.76
N ILE A 47 21.82 -2.63 3.78
CA ILE A 47 22.63 -3.34 2.78
C ILE A 47 22.97 -2.45 1.58
N TYR A 48 21.97 -1.79 1.00
CA TYR A 48 22.07 -1.01 -0.24
C TYR A 48 22.23 0.49 0.01
N GLY A 49 22.06 0.96 1.25
CA GLY A 49 22.04 2.37 1.58
C GLY A 49 20.69 3.03 1.30
N ASN A 50 20.61 4.35 1.52
CA ASN A 50 19.37 5.12 1.44
C ASN A 50 19.10 5.72 0.04
N HIS A 51 19.82 5.30 -1.00
CA HIS A 51 19.80 5.97 -2.31
C HIS A 51 19.17 5.10 -3.40
N ASP A 52 19.20 3.77 -3.23
CA ASP A 52 18.80 2.81 -4.27
C ASP A 52 17.39 2.28 -4.04
N TYR A 53 16.39 3.16 -4.22
CA TYR A 53 14.98 2.81 -4.01
C TYR A 53 14.46 1.72 -4.97
N ASP A 54 15.05 1.60 -6.16
CA ASP A 54 14.68 0.54 -7.11
C ASP A 54 15.13 -0.84 -6.64
N ALA A 55 16.31 -0.93 -6.01
CA ALA A 55 16.78 -2.17 -5.39
C ALA A 55 15.91 -2.53 -4.17
N LEU A 56 15.52 -1.54 -3.37
CA LEU A 56 14.60 -1.74 -2.24
C LEU A 56 13.20 -2.17 -2.69
N ALA A 57 12.69 -1.61 -3.78
CA ALA A 57 11.40 -2.02 -4.36
C ALA A 57 11.46 -3.45 -4.91
N ALA A 58 12.60 -3.87 -5.48
CA ALA A 58 12.78 -5.25 -5.93
C ALA A 58 12.72 -6.27 -4.79
N LEU A 59 13.08 -5.89 -3.56
CA LEU A 59 12.93 -6.74 -2.36
C LEU A 59 11.46 -6.92 -1.95
N ILE A 60 10.61 -5.94 -2.24
CA ILE A 60 9.20 -5.94 -1.85
C ILE A 60 8.35 -5.98 -3.11
N VAL A 61 8.11 -7.20 -3.63
CA VAL A 61 7.42 -7.47 -4.91
C VAL A 61 6.07 -6.74 -5.07
N SER A 62 5.41 -6.41 -3.96
CA SER A 62 4.11 -5.72 -3.93
C SER A 62 4.20 -4.19 -4.03
N LYS A 63 5.40 -3.60 -3.92
CA LYS A 63 5.61 -2.16 -3.79
C LYS A 63 6.46 -1.61 -4.94
N THR A 64 6.15 -0.39 -5.31
CA THR A 64 6.91 0.39 -6.31
C THR A 64 7.92 1.29 -5.61
N SER A 65 8.99 1.69 -6.32
CA SER A 65 10.03 2.58 -5.79
C SER A 65 9.48 3.90 -5.23
N SER A 66 8.40 4.43 -5.84
CA SER A 66 7.72 5.63 -5.35
C SER A 66 7.07 5.41 -3.98
N GLN A 67 6.42 4.25 -3.78
CA GLN A 67 5.82 3.89 -2.49
C GLN A 67 6.90 3.71 -1.42
N VAL A 68 8.02 3.05 -1.79
CA VAL A 68 9.17 2.87 -0.91
C VAL A 68 9.75 4.21 -0.44
N TYR A 69 9.98 5.14 -1.37
CA TYR A 69 10.46 6.48 -1.05
C TYR A 69 9.52 7.24 -0.10
N GLN A 70 8.21 7.22 -0.37
CA GLN A 70 7.22 7.87 0.49
C GLN A 70 7.21 7.25 1.89
N ARG A 71 7.33 5.93 2.00
CA ARG A 71 7.41 5.25 3.30
C ARG A 71 8.67 5.61 4.07
N LEU A 72 9.84 5.58 3.43
CA LEU A 72 11.11 5.95 4.05
C LEU A 72 11.10 7.38 4.58
N ARG A 73 10.53 8.32 3.80
CA ARG A 73 10.35 9.71 4.25
C ARG A 73 9.46 9.79 5.49
N TYR A 74 8.31 9.12 5.47
CA TYR A 74 7.41 9.07 6.63
C TYR A 74 8.08 8.46 7.87
N LEU A 75 8.79 7.34 7.73
CA LEU A 75 9.52 6.69 8.82
C LEU A 75 10.60 7.61 9.39
N ARG A 76 11.37 8.29 8.53
CA ARG A 76 12.36 9.27 8.95
C ARG A 76 11.74 10.44 9.71
N ASP A 77 10.67 11.02 9.18
CA ASP A 77 9.98 12.15 9.82
C ASP A 77 9.37 11.72 11.17
N THR A 78 8.85 10.50 11.25
CA THR A 78 8.33 9.91 12.49
C THR A 78 9.45 9.68 13.51
N LEU A 79 10.58 9.10 13.10
CA LEU A 79 11.74 8.90 13.97
C LEU A 79 12.30 10.25 14.46
N ASN A 80 12.43 11.23 13.57
CA ASN A 80 12.93 12.57 13.90
C ASN A 80 11.99 13.34 14.84
N SER A 81 10.68 13.17 14.71
CA SER A 81 9.68 13.79 15.59
C SER A 81 9.57 13.09 16.95
N PHE A 82 9.95 11.81 17.06
CA PHE A 82 10.09 11.08 18.32
C PHE A 82 11.43 11.33 19.03
N THR A 83 12.43 11.91 18.35
CA THR A 83 13.72 12.28 18.96
C THR A 83 13.82 13.76 19.31
N PRO A 84 13.14 14.24 20.37
CA PRO A 84 13.67 15.36 21.16
C PRO A 84 14.26 14.94 22.52
N GLN A 85 14.03 13.71 23.03
CA GLN A 85 14.35 13.39 24.44
C GLN A 85 15.43 12.32 24.70
N ILE A 86 15.76 11.41 23.78
CA ILE A 86 16.73 10.33 24.11
C ILE A 86 18.18 10.85 24.18
N ALA A 87 18.49 11.96 23.51
CA ALA A 87 19.85 12.54 23.47
C ALA A 87 20.27 13.29 24.75
N LEU A 88 19.38 13.47 25.74
CA LEU A 88 19.65 14.27 26.96
C LEU A 88 19.79 13.45 28.26
N GLN A 89 19.83 12.11 28.20
CA GLN A 89 20.00 11.27 29.40
C GLN A 89 21.40 10.66 29.58
N GLN A 90 22.43 11.22 28.95
CA GLN A 90 23.81 10.84 29.22
C GLN A 90 24.72 12.06 29.39
N GLN A 91 24.45 12.88 30.40
CA GLN A 91 25.47 13.65 31.14
C GLN A 91 25.03 13.78 32.61
#